data_AF-A0A450ZA65-F1
#
_entry.id   AF-A0A450ZA65-F1
#
_cell.length_a   1.000
_cell.length_b   1.000
_cell.length_c   1.000
_cell.angle_alpha   90.00
_cell.angle_beta   90.00
_cell.angle_gamma   90.00
#
_symmetry.space_group_name_H-M   'P 1'
#
loop_
_entity.id
_entity.type
_entity.pdbx_description
1 polymer ?
#
loop_
_entity_poly.entity_id
_entity_poly.type
_entity_poly.pdbx_seq_one_letter_code
_entity_poly.pdbx_strand_id
1 'polypeptide(L)'
;MNTVTYEEVLSLFKETDLRMQETDRQMRETGHQIEELGYRFRELERVTKEQSKQISGIGNKFGYFTEGLALPSMERILTEQFGMTTIMPRARTRKNGEEIEIDVLATANEGINLAMVVEV
;
A
#
# COMPACT_ATOMS: atom_id res chain seq x y z
N MET A 1 -35.89 -38.67 51.26
CA MET A 1 -35.52 -37.38 50.65
C MET A 1 -34.16 -37.01 51.23
N ASN A 2 -33.15 -36.79 50.40
CA ASN A 2 -31.85 -36.33 50.89
C ASN A 2 -32.01 -34.86 51.29
N THR A 3 -31.92 -34.54 52.57
CA THR A 3 -32.03 -33.18 53.07
C THR A 3 -30.68 -32.51 52.95
N VAL A 4 -30.59 -31.48 52.10
CA VAL A 4 -29.39 -30.65 51.99
C VAL A 4 -29.14 -29.96 53.33
N THR A 5 -27.92 -30.09 53.83
CA THR A 5 -27.48 -29.50 55.09
C THR A 5 -26.95 -28.09 54.88
N TYR A 6 -26.95 -27.28 55.94
CA TYR A 6 -26.37 -25.93 55.92
C TYR A 6 -24.88 -25.93 55.51
N GLU A 7 -24.13 -26.96 55.92
CA GLU A 7 -22.71 -27.11 55.60
C GLU A 7 -22.47 -27.35 54.10
N GLU A 8 -23.33 -28.14 53.45
CA GLU A 8 -23.29 -28.37 51.99
C GLU A 8 -23.60 -27.08 51.21
N VAL A 9 -24.52 -26.24 51.71
CA VAL A 9 -24.78 -24.93 51.08
C VAL A 9 -23.57 -24.01 51.26
N LEU A 10 -22.97 -23.97 52.45
CA LEU A 10 -21.80 -23.12 52.71
C LEU A 10 -20.56 -23.55 51.91
N SER A 11 -20.37 -24.86 51.70
CA SER A 11 -19.28 -25.37 50.85
C SER A 11 -19.48 -24.98 49.38
N LEU A 12 -20.70 -25.06 48.86
CA LEU A 12 -21.03 -24.61 47.51
C LEU A 12 -20.79 -23.10 47.32
N PHE A 13 -21.13 -22.27 48.30
CA PHE A 13 -20.83 -20.83 48.24
C PHE A 13 -19.32 -20.55 48.20
N LYS A 14 -18.52 -21.25 49.02
CA LYS A 14 -17.06 -21.12 49.00
C LYS A 14 -16.46 -21.58 47.66
N GLU A 15 -16.95 -22.69 47.11
CA GLU A 15 -16.50 -23.17 45.79
C GLU A 15 -16.87 -22.18 44.68
N THR A 16 -18.06 -21.58 44.75
CA THR A 16 -18.51 -20.56 43.81
C THR A 16 -17.64 -19.31 43.88
N ASP A 17 -17.33 -18.81 45.08
CA ASP A 17 -16.44 -17.66 45.28
C ASP A 17 -15.03 -17.92 44.71
N LEU A 18 -14.47 -19.11 44.95
CA LEU A 18 -13.17 -19.49 44.37
C LEU A 18 -13.21 -19.52 42.84
N ARG A 19 -14.26 -20.08 42.23
CA ARG A 19 -14.43 -20.11 40.77
C ARG A 19 -14.61 -18.70 40.18
N MET A 20 -15.31 -17.82 40.88
CA MET A 20 -15.47 -16.42 40.47
C MET A 20 -14.12 -15.68 40.49
N GLN A 21 -13.33 -15.86 41.55
CA GLN A 21 -11.99 -15.26 41.64
C GLN A 21 -11.05 -15.79 40.54
N GLU A 22 -11.10 -17.09 40.25
CA GLU A 22 -10.33 -17.67 39.16
C GLU A 22 -10.76 -17.11 37.79
N THR A 23 -12.07 -16.98 37.57
CA THR A 23 -12.64 -16.38 36.35
C THR A 23 -12.18 -14.92 36.20
N ASP A 24 -12.26 -14.12 37.26
CA ASP A 24 -11.80 -12.73 37.26
C ASP A 24 -10.30 -12.63 36.91
N ARG A 25 -9.49 -13.56 37.43
CA ARG A 25 -8.05 -13.62 37.09
C ARG A 25 -7.85 -13.93 35.61
N GLN A 26 -8.53 -14.94 35.08
CA GLN A 26 -8.45 -15.31 33.66
C GLN A 26 -8.92 -14.18 32.74
N MET A 27 -9.98 -13.46 33.12
CA MET A 27 -10.47 -12.30 32.37
C MET A 27 -9.43 -11.17 32.33
N ARG A 28 -8.73 -10.89 33.44
CA ARG A 28 -7.64 -9.90 33.46
C ARG A 28 -6.46 -10.32 32.59
N GLU A 29 -6.04 -11.58 32.69
CA GLU A 29 -4.96 -12.13 31.85
C GLU A 29 -5.32 -12.04 30.37
N THR A 30 -6.56 -12.38 30.01
CA THR A 30 -7.07 -12.27 28.64
C THR A 30 -7.09 -10.81 28.18
N GLY A 31 -7.51 -9.88 29.05
CA GLY A 31 -7.49 -8.45 28.77
C GLY A 31 -6.08 -7.94 28.43
N HIS A 32 -5.07 -8.35 29.20
CA HIS A 32 -3.68 -8.00 28.93
C HIS A 32 -3.17 -8.58 27.59
N GLN A 33 -3.51 -9.84 27.28
CA GLN A 33 -3.14 -10.45 26.00
C GLN A 33 -3.77 -9.73 24.80
N ILE A 34 -5.03 -9.30 24.91
CA ILE A 34 -5.71 -8.53 23.87
C ILE A 34 -5.02 -7.17 23.68
N GLU A 35 -4.63 -6.51 24.76
CA GLU A 35 -3.93 -5.23 24.69
C GLU A 35 -2.58 -5.37 23.98
N GLU A 36 -1.79 -6.39 24.36
CA GLU A 36 -0.51 -6.70 23.74
C GLU A 36 -0.67 -7.01 22.24
N LEU A 37 -1.67 -7.82 21.88
CA LEU A 37 -2.00 -8.12 20.49
C LEU A 37 -2.33 -6.83 19.71
N GLY A 38 -3.07 -5.90 20.33
CA GLY A 38 -3.37 -4.59 19.76
C GLY A 38 -2.13 -3.74 19.48
N TYR A 39 -1.12 -3.76 20.36
CA TYR A 39 0.16 -3.07 20.10
C TYR A 39 0.90 -3.70 18.93
N ARG A 40 1.03 -5.03 18.90
CA ARG A 40 1.71 -5.75 17.81
C ARG A 40 1.02 -5.52 16.46
N PHE A 41 -0.31 -5.45 16.45
CA PHE A 41 -1.08 -5.18 15.24
C PHE A 41 -0.80 -3.77 14.70
N ARG A 42 -0.79 -2.74 15.55
CA ARG A 42 -0.44 -1.37 15.14
C ARG A 42 0.98 -1.26 14.60
N GLU A 43 1.92 -1.99 15.19
CA GLU A 43 3.30 -2.05 14.70
C GLU A 43 3.37 -2.70 13.32
N LEU A 44 2.65 -3.82 13.13
CA LEU A 44 2.56 -4.49 11.83
C LEU A 44 1.96 -3.57 10.76
N GLU A 45 0.85 -2.88 11.05
CA GLU A 45 0.25 -1.91 10.13
C GLU A 45 1.25 -0.81 9.70
N ARG A 46 2.06 -0.33 10.64
CA ARG A 46 3.09 0.67 10.35
C ARG A 46 4.15 0.10 9.41
N VAL A 47 4.68 -1.09 9.71
CA VAL A 47 5.70 -1.76 8.87
C VAL A 47 5.15 -2.02 7.46
N THR A 48 3.94 -2.55 7.36
CA THR A 48 3.28 -2.79 6.06
C THR A 48 3.14 -1.49 5.27
N LYS A 49 2.71 -0.39 5.91
CA LYS A 49 2.60 0.92 5.24
C LYS A 49 3.94 1.45 4.74
N GLU A 50 5.01 1.28 5.52
CA GLU A 50 6.36 1.66 5.10
C GLU A 50 6.85 0.81 3.92
N GLN A 51 6.62 -0.51 3.95
CA GLN A 51 6.94 -1.41 2.85
C GLN A 51 6.16 -1.08 1.57
N SER A 52 4.85 -0.83 1.66
CA SER A 52 4.04 -0.43 0.50
C SER A 52 4.55 0.85 -0.16
N LYS A 53 5.01 1.83 0.62
CA LYS A 53 5.63 3.05 0.08
C LYS A 53 6.93 2.75 -0.67
N GLN A 54 7.77 1.87 -0.13
CA GLN A 54 9.02 1.47 -0.79
C GLN A 54 8.75 0.73 -2.10
N ILE A 55 7.81 -0.21 -2.11
CA ILE A 55 7.40 -0.97 -3.31
C ILE A 55 6.81 -0.04 -4.38
N SER A 56 5.96 0.91 -3.98
CA SER A 56 5.44 1.93 -4.90
C SER A 56 6.55 2.77 -5.52
N GLY A 57 7.54 3.18 -4.71
CA GLY A 57 8.72 3.89 -5.21
C GLY A 57 9.56 3.06 -6.20
N ILE A 58 9.56 1.73 -6.07
CA ILE A 58 10.23 0.82 -7.00
C ILE A 58 9.47 0.76 -8.34
N GLY A 59 8.13 0.65 -8.32
CA GLY A 59 7.31 0.66 -9.54
C GLY A 59 7.56 1.91 -10.40
N ASN A 60 7.57 3.09 -9.78
CA ASN A 60 7.88 4.34 -10.48
C ASN A 60 9.28 4.34 -11.11
N LYS A 61 10.29 3.76 -10.43
CA LYS A 61 11.66 3.67 -10.96
C LYS A 61 11.76 2.70 -12.15
N PHE A 62 10.98 1.62 -12.15
CA PHE A 62 10.95 0.68 -13.26
C PHE A 62 10.34 1.31 -14.52
N GLY A 63 9.29 2.12 -14.41
CA GLY A 63 8.75 2.91 -15.53
C GLY A 63 9.82 3.79 -16.16
N TYR A 64 10.42 4.69 -15.36
CA TYR A 64 11.49 5.58 -15.82
C TYR A 64 12.70 4.85 -16.42
N PHE A 65 13.06 3.69 -15.89
CA PHE A 65 14.16 2.90 -16.44
C PHE A 65 13.81 2.33 -17.82
N THR A 66 12.57 1.85 -17.99
CA THR A 66 12.10 1.27 -19.26
C THR A 66 11.98 2.35 -20.34
N GLU A 67 11.40 3.50 -20.01
CA GLU A 67 11.37 4.70 -20.86
C GLU A 67 12.79 5.13 -21.26
N GLY A 68 13.71 5.22 -20.28
CA GLY A 68 15.09 5.62 -20.52
C GLY A 68 15.87 4.66 -21.43
N LEU A 69 15.60 3.35 -21.35
CA LEU A 69 16.17 2.35 -22.25
C LEU A 69 15.56 2.42 -23.66
N ALA A 70 14.27 2.74 -23.77
CA ALA A 70 13.55 2.82 -25.04
C ALA A 70 13.85 4.13 -25.80
N LEU A 71 14.16 5.22 -25.09
CA LEU A 71 14.30 6.57 -25.66
C LEU A 71 15.24 6.65 -26.87
N PRO A 72 16.48 6.09 -26.86
CA PRO A 72 17.37 6.17 -28.01
C PRO A 72 16.79 5.50 -29.27
N SER A 73 16.03 4.42 -29.09
CA SER A 73 15.39 3.72 -30.20
C SER A 73 14.17 4.50 -30.71
N MET A 74 13.40 5.13 -29.83
CA MET A 74 12.30 6.03 -30.20
C MET A 74 12.83 7.24 -30.97
N GLU A 75 13.87 7.91 -30.48
CA GLU A 75 14.48 9.06 -31.17
C GLU A 75 14.92 8.71 -32.59
N ARG A 76 15.58 7.56 -32.74
CA ARG A 76 16.01 7.06 -34.05
C ARG A 76 14.84 6.82 -34.98
N ILE A 77 13.80 6.10 -34.53
CA ILE A 77 12.61 5.80 -35.34
C ILE A 77 11.89 7.09 -35.75
N LEU A 78 11.64 7.99 -34.79
CA LEU A 78 10.94 9.25 -35.01
C LEU A 78 11.67 10.13 -36.02
N THR A 79 13.00 10.19 -35.95
CA THR A 79 13.82 10.99 -36.87
C THR A 79 13.95 10.32 -38.23
N GLU A 80 14.40 9.07 -38.28
CA GLU A 80 14.80 8.41 -39.53
C GLU A 80 13.61 7.91 -40.35
N GLN A 81 12.54 7.45 -39.70
CA GLN A 81 11.39 6.84 -40.38
C GLN A 81 10.22 7.81 -40.53
N PHE A 82 9.99 8.65 -39.53
CA PHE A 82 8.86 9.58 -39.50
C PHE A 82 9.23 11.02 -39.86
N GLY A 83 10.52 11.33 -39.99
CA GLY A 83 10.98 12.68 -40.37
C GLY A 83 10.65 13.74 -39.33
N MET A 84 10.56 13.37 -38.06
CA MET A 84 10.32 14.32 -36.96
C MET A 84 11.55 15.21 -36.77
N THR A 85 11.33 16.53 -36.68
CA THR A 85 12.41 17.52 -36.55
C THR A 85 12.61 17.98 -35.12
N THR A 86 11.63 17.77 -34.26
CA THR A 86 11.68 18.12 -32.84
C THR A 86 11.16 16.96 -32.03
N ILE A 87 11.96 16.51 -31.07
CA ILE A 87 11.62 15.41 -30.17
C ILE A 87 11.75 15.94 -28.74
N MET A 88 10.68 15.82 -27.97
CA MET A 88 10.60 16.30 -26.59
C MET A 88 10.27 15.12 -25.69
N PRO A 89 11.28 14.51 -25.06
CA PRO A 89 11.06 13.49 -24.05
C PRO A 89 10.40 14.11 -22.81
N ARG A 90 9.55 13.34 -22.13
CA ARG A 90 8.94 13.69 -20.83
C ARG A 90 8.19 15.01 -20.89
N ALA A 91 7.39 15.19 -21.95
CA ALA A 91 6.61 16.38 -22.12
C ALA A 91 5.53 16.44 -21.04
N ARG A 92 5.52 17.51 -20.25
CA ARG A 92 4.60 17.68 -19.11
C ARG A 92 3.66 18.84 -19.34
N THR A 93 2.41 18.63 -18.96
CA THR A 93 1.41 19.70 -18.92
C THR A 93 0.60 19.61 -17.63
N ARG A 94 0.11 20.76 -17.17
CA ARG A 94 -0.76 20.85 -16.00
C ARG A 94 -2.11 21.41 -16.42
N LYS A 95 -3.18 20.66 -16.18
CA LYS A 95 -4.55 21.07 -16.48
C LYS A 95 -5.45 20.71 -15.31
N ASN A 96 -6.23 21.68 -14.82
CA ASN A 96 -7.16 21.48 -13.69
C ASN A 96 -6.51 20.90 -12.42
N GLY A 97 -5.23 21.18 -12.18
CA GLY A 97 -4.49 20.67 -11.02
C GLY A 97 -3.87 19.28 -11.23
N GLU A 98 -4.24 18.56 -12.30
CA GLU A 98 -3.62 17.29 -12.68
C GLU A 98 -2.41 17.53 -13.58
N GLU A 99 -1.34 16.76 -13.34
CA GLU A 99 -0.14 16.73 -14.16
C GLU A 99 -0.22 15.52 -15.08
N ILE A 100 -0.08 15.76 -16.38
CA ILE A 100 -0.04 14.75 -17.42
C ILE A 100 1.39 14.75 -17.97
N GLU A 101 2.06 13.60 -17.91
CA GLU A 101 3.36 13.35 -18.52
C GLU A 101 3.11 12.47 -19.76
N ILE A 102 3.73 12.86 -20.87
CA ILE A 102 3.81 12.10 -22.12
C ILE A 102 5.25 11.67 -22.27
N ASP A 103 5.51 10.40 -22.54
CA ASP A 103 6.88 9.88 -22.63
C ASP A 103 7.68 10.58 -23.73
N VAL A 104 7.11 10.73 -24.93
CA VAL A 104 7.70 11.52 -26.01
C VAL A 104 6.64 12.26 -26.83
N LEU A 105 6.84 13.57 -27.01
CA LEU A 105 6.10 14.39 -27.98
C LEU A 105 7.04 14.80 -29.12
N ALA A 106 6.71 14.40 -30.35
CA ALA A 106 7.48 14.73 -31.54
C ALA A 106 6.69 15.61 -32.51
N THR A 107 7.33 16.59 -33.16
CA THR A 107 6.69 17.49 -34.12
C THR A 107 7.56 17.75 -35.36
N ALA A 108 6.92 18.02 -36.49
CA ALA A 108 7.53 18.50 -37.71
C ALA A 108 6.60 19.50 -38.43
N ASN A 109 7.05 20.76 -38.63
CA ASN A 109 6.23 21.86 -39.15
C ASN A 109 6.71 22.48 -40.48
N GLU A 110 7.74 21.91 -41.10
CA GLU A 110 8.31 22.48 -42.33
C GLU A 110 7.90 21.73 -43.61
N GLY A 111 7.53 20.44 -43.51
CA GLY A 111 7.13 19.63 -44.69
C GLY A 111 6.02 18.60 -44.48
N ILE A 112 5.80 18.15 -43.25
CA ILE A 112 4.86 17.05 -42.93
C ILE A 112 3.69 17.54 -42.07
N ASN A 113 3.86 18.66 -41.34
CA ASN A 113 2.88 19.26 -40.42
C ASN A 113 2.22 18.21 -39.51
N LEU A 114 3.06 17.46 -38.79
CA LEU A 114 2.66 16.31 -37.99
C LEU A 114 3.14 16.46 -36.54
N ALA A 115 2.30 16.04 -35.60
CA ALA A 115 2.65 15.84 -34.20
C ALA A 115 2.34 14.39 -33.81
N MET A 116 3.24 13.74 -33.08
CA MET A 116 3.10 12.38 -32.62
C MET A 116 3.34 12.28 -31.11
N VAL A 117 2.49 11.50 -30.45
CA VAL A 117 2.57 11.16 -29.02
C VAL A 117 2.96 9.69 -28.92
N VAL A 118 3.99 9.40 -28.13
CA VAL A 118 4.48 8.04 -27.86
C VAL A 118 4.43 7.80 -26.36
N GLU A 119 3.95 6.61 -25.97
CA GLU A 119 3.83 6.11 -24.60
C GLU A 119 4.44 4.69 -24.54
N VAL A 120 5.04 4.30 -23.41
CA VAL A 120 5.78 3.04 -23.21
C VAL A 120 5.32 2.29 -21.96
#